data_AF-A0A0C4EEW4-F1
#
_entry.id   AF-A0A0C4EEW4-F1
#
_cell.length_a   1.000
_cell.length_b   1.000
_cell.length_c   1.000
_cell.angle_alpha   90.00
_cell.angle_beta   90.00
_cell.angle_gamma   90.00
#
_symmetry.space_group_name_H-M   'P 1'
#
loop_
_entity.id
_entity.type
_entity.pdbx_description
1 polymer ?
#
loop_
_entity_poly.entity_id
_entity_poly.type
_entity_poly.pdbx_seq_one_letter_code
_entity_poly.pdbx_strand_id
1 'polypeptide(L)'
;MEAAASAIAVIELAANVGALCLRYSLAVKNAKQEIERFRQQTEALKTTAEGAQRLLQGPDGGRLETLQNLRDALANARSQLDPIRTKLEEKLNTGRRGRAMRRIGLRALTWPFETKDVDKIITNLQRDQDTISAALQIDQTAQILDINRKADQILEINREINLPVAKGAAFDAEANEHDPSCHPATRVDLLADIHRWIEDPNGKGIFWLRGMAGTGKSTISRTVAKTLADKKVPSASFFFKKGEGDRGRAAMFFPTILAQLLPQLSALKPVKLYSGAPK
;
A
#
# COMPACT_ATOMS: atom_id res chain seq x y z
N MET A 1 4.47 -12.10 14.09
CA MET A 1 4.94 -13.41 13.58
C MET A 1 3.90 -14.51 13.74
N GLU A 2 3.27 -14.66 14.91
CA GLU A 2 2.29 -15.72 15.17
C GLU A 2 1.06 -15.71 14.23
N ALA A 3 0.44 -14.55 13.99
CA ALA A 3 -0.68 -14.42 13.05
C ALA A 3 -0.34 -14.86 11.62
N ALA A 4 0.84 -14.49 11.13
CA ALA A 4 1.30 -14.85 9.79
C ALA A 4 1.53 -16.36 9.67
N ALA A 5 2.09 -16.98 10.72
CA ALA A 5 2.24 -18.43 10.79
C ALA A 5 0.87 -19.15 10.82
N SER A 6 -0.10 -18.62 11.56
CA SER A 6 -1.47 -19.14 11.56
C SER A 6 -2.13 -19.03 10.18
N ALA A 7 -1.94 -17.91 9.47
CA ALA A 7 -2.44 -17.75 8.10
C ALA A 7 -1.85 -18.79 7.14
N ILE A 8 -0.52 -18.99 7.19
CA ILE A 8 0.17 -20.02 6.39
C ILE A 8 -0.40 -21.41 6.69
N ALA A 9 -0.58 -21.76 7.96
CA ALA A 9 -1.12 -23.05 8.34
C ALA A 9 -2.55 -23.27 7.81
N VAL A 10 -3.41 -22.24 7.84
CA VAL A 10 -4.76 -22.31 7.26
C VAL A 10 -4.70 -22.51 5.74
N ILE A 11 -3.81 -21.80 5.04
CA ILE A 11 -3.64 -21.91 3.58
C ILE A 11 -3.24 -23.34 3.19
N GLU A 12 -2.24 -23.91 3.88
CA GLU A 12 -1.76 -25.26 3.63
C GLU A 12 -2.85 -26.32 3.92
N LEU A 13 -3.55 -26.19 5.04
CA LEU A 13 -4.64 -27.10 5.39
C LEU A 13 -5.79 -27.02 4.39
N ALA A 14 -6.20 -25.81 4.01
CA ALA A 14 -7.28 -25.59 3.06
C ALA A 14 -6.92 -26.17 1.67
N ALA A 15 -5.69 -25.94 1.20
CA ALA A 15 -5.20 -26.54 -0.05
C ALA A 15 -5.24 -28.08 -0.01
N ASN A 16 -4.78 -28.68 1.10
CA ASN A 16 -4.79 -30.13 1.29
C ASN A 16 -6.21 -30.71 1.31
N VAL A 17 -7.11 -30.10 2.08
CA VAL A 17 -8.52 -30.48 2.14
C VAL A 17 -9.17 -30.37 0.75
N GLY A 18 -8.96 -29.26 0.03
CA GLY A 18 -9.45 -29.08 -1.34
C GLY A 18 -8.97 -30.17 -2.30
N ALA A 19 -7.69 -30.56 -2.22
CA ALA A 19 -7.12 -31.63 -3.03
C ALA A 19 -7.71 -33.01 -2.68
N LEU A 20 -7.96 -33.30 -1.40
CA LEU A 20 -8.63 -34.53 -0.96
C LEU A 20 -10.07 -34.57 -1.48
N CYS A 21 -10.81 -33.47 -1.37
CA CYS A 21 -12.16 -33.34 -1.90
C CYS A 21 -12.21 -33.64 -3.40
N LEU A 22 -11.26 -33.11 -4.18
CA LEU A 22 -11.15 -33.42 -5.61
C LEU A 22 -10.98 -34.94 -5.87
N ARG A 23 -10.19 -35.64 -5.05
CA ARG A 23 -10.05 -37.11 -5.17
C ARG A 23 -11.36 -37.84 -4.83
N TYR A 24 -12.07 -37.39 -3.80
CA TYR A 24 -13.37 -37.96 -3.43
C TYR A 24 -14.44 -37.70 -4.49
N SER A 25 -14.47 -36.53 -5.13
CA SER A 25 -15.48 -36.21 -6.17
C SER A 25 -15.35 -37.10 -7.42
N LEU A 26 -14.12 -37.54 -7.72
CA LEU A 26 -13.83 -38.50 -8.78
C LEU A 26 -14.26 -39.93 -8.43
N ALA A 27 -14.21 -40.31 -7.15
CA ALA A 27 -14.43 -41.69 -6.69
C ALA A 27 -15.85 -41.95 -6.13
N VAL A 28 -16.54 -40.93 -5.62
CA VAL A 28 -17.85 -41.04 -4.96
C VAL A 28 -18.92 -40.33 -5.78
N LYS A 29 -19.87 -41.08 -6.35
CA LYS A 29 -20.92 -40.51 -7.21
C LYS A 29 -22.06 -39.87 -6.43
N ASN A 30 -22.40 -40.39 -5.25
CA ASN A 30 -23.62 -40.01 -4.53
C ASN A 30 -23.46 -38.79 -3.60
N ALA A 31 -22.25 -38.23 -3.49
CA ALA A 31 -21.96 -37.08 -2.61
C ALA A 31 -21.31 -35.90 -3.36
N LYS A 32 -21.36 -35.89 -4.70
CA LYS A 32 -20.62 -34.91 -5.52
C LYS A 32 -20.95 -33.45 -5.17
N GLN A 33 -22.22 -33.15 -4.94
CA GLN A 33 -22.65 -31.79 -4.63
C GLN A 33 -22.10 -31.31 -3.28
N GLU A 34 -22.13 -32.17 -2.25
CA GLU A 34 -21.59 -31.86 -0.93
C GLU A 34 -20.08 -31.66 -0.99
N ILE A 35 -19.37 -32.53 -1.72
CA ILE A 35 -17.93 -32.44 -1.91
C ILE A 35 -17.56 -31.13 -2.61
N GLU A 36 -18.34 -30.71 -3.62
CA GLU A 36 -18.07 -29.45 -4.33
C GLU A 36 -18.38 -28.23 -3.47
N ARG A 37 -19.49 -28.20 -2.72
CA ARG A 37 -19.78 -27.12 -1.74
C ARG A 37 -18.64 -26.97 -0.75
N PHE A 38 -18.16 -28.10 -0.23
CA PHE A 38 -17.07 -28.12 0.74
C PHE A 38 -15.74 -27.63 0.12
N ARG A 39 -15.45 -28.04 -1.12
CA ARG A 39 -14.29 -27.57 -1.88
C ARG A 39 -14.32 -26.06 -2.12
N GLN A 40 -15.47 -25.53 -2.54
CA GLN A 40 -15.65 -24.10 -2.79
C GLN A 40 -15.42 -23.26 -1.53
N GLN A 41 -16.00 -23.68 -0.40
CA GLN A 41 -15.79 -22.96 0.87
C GLN A 41 -14.33 -22.99 1.31
N THR A 42 -13.66 -24.12 1.11
CA THR A 42 -12.24 -24.27 1.47
C THR A 42 -11.33 -23.39 0.60
N GLU A 43 -11.62 -23.27 -0.70
CA GLU A 43 -10.87 -22.39 -1.60
C GLU A 43 -11.11 -20.90 -1.31
N ALA A 44 -12.35 -20.54 -0.96
CA ALA A 44 -12.69 -19.17 -0.56
C ALA A 44 -11.94 -18.76 0.70
N LEU A 45 -11.94 -19.61 1.74
CA LEU A 45 -11.17 -19.40 2.96
C LEU A 45 -9.67 -19.30 2.71
N LYS A 46 -9.12 -20.16 1.84
CA LYS A 46 -7.71 -20.10 1.43
C LYS A 46 -7.37 -18.75 0.80
N THR A 47 -8.18 -18.28 -0.15
CA THR A 47 -7.98 -17.00 -0.84
C THR A 47 -7.99 -15.83 0.16
N THR A 48 -8.94 -15.82 1.09
CA THR A 48 -9.02 -14.82 2.15
C THR A 48 -7.79 -14.87 3.08
N ALA A 49 -7.33 -16.07 3.45
CA ALA A 49 -6.13 -16.26 4.27
C ALA A 49 -4.84 -15.84 3.56
N GLU A 50 -4.72 -16.05 2.24
CA GLU A 50 -3.61 -15.55 1.43
C GLU A 50 -3.55 -14.01 1.43
N GLY A 51 -4.71 -13.36 1.33
CA GLY A 51 -4.82 -11.91 1.48
C GLY A 51 -4.31 -11.43 2.84
N ALA A 52 -4.77 -12.08 3.92
CA ALA A 52 -4.31 -11.79 5.27
C ALA A 52 -2.79 -12.02 5.43
N GLN A 53 -2.25 -13.11 4.90
CA GLN A 53 -0.82 -13.41 4.96
C GLN A 53 0.02 -12.30 4.33
N ARG A 54 -0.34 -11.84 3.11
CA ARG A 54 0.42 -10.79 2.41
C ARG A 54 0.49 -9.50 3.23
N LEU A 55 -0.61 -9.12 3.86
CA LEU A 55 -0.67 -7.95 4.73
C LEU A 55 0.16 -8.14 6.01
N LEU A 56 0.05 -9.30 6.65
CA LEU A 56 0.77 -9.61 7.89
C LEU A 56 2.29 -9.75 7.71
N GLN A 57 2.75 -10.14 6.52
CA GLN A 57 4.17 -10.22 6.16
C GLN A 57 4.72 -8.88 5.65
N GLY A 58 3.86 -7.90 5.37
CA GLY A 58 4.26 -6.56 4.96
C GLY A 58 4.88 -5.75 6.10
N PRO A 59 5.53 -4.61 5.77
CA PRO A 59 6.22 -3.75 6.73
C PRO A 59 5.28 -3.20 7.82
N ASP A 60 3.99 -3.07 7.53
CA ASP A 60 2.97 -2.57 8.46
C ASP A 60 2.12 -3.69 9.12
N GLY A 61 2.47 -4.98 8.93
CA GLY A 61 1.67 -6.10 9.42
C GLY A 61 1.45 -6.16 10.94
N GLY A 62 2.30 -5.49 11.71
CA GLY A 62 2.17 -5.35 13.17
C GLY A 62 1.25 -4.20 13.62
N ARG A 63 0.76 -3.36 12.70
CA ARG A 63 -0.02 -2.14 12.98
C ARG A 63 -1.53 -2.33 12.82
N LEU A 64 -1.96 -3.53 12.48
CA LEU A 64 -3.37 -3.89 12.35
C LEU A 64 -4.02 -3.84 13.74
N GLU A 65 -5.04 -3.02 13.90
CA GLU A 65 -5.81 -2.88 15.14
C GLU A 65 -6.62 -4.15 15.42
N THR A 66 -7.09 -4.82 14.36
CA THR A 66 -7.88 -6.05 14.50
C THR A 66 -7.04 -7.33 14.51
N LEU A 67 -5.73 -7.21 14.73
CA LEU A 67 -4.78 -8.33 14.67
C LEU A 67 -5.19 -9.52 15.57
N GLN A 68 -5.81 -9.27 16.71
CA GLN A 68 -6.28 -10.33 17.59
C GLN A 68 -7.48 -11.08 17.01
N ASN A 69 -8.49 -10.36 16.52
CA ASN A 69 -9.66 -10.97 15.86
C ASN A 69 -9.23 -11.80 14.65
N LEU A 70 -8.26 -11.30 13.89
CA LEU A 70 -7.67 -12.01 12.76
C LEU A 70 -6.98 -13.30 13.21
N ARG A 71 -6.19 -13.25 14.30
CA ARG A 71 -5.53 -14.44 14.87
C ARG A 71 -6.54 -15.49 15.32
N ASP A 72 -7.56 -15.06 16.05
CA ASP A 72 -8.55 -15.96 16.63
C ASP A 72 -9.36 -16.65 15.52
N ALA A 73 -9.78 -15.90 14.49
CA ALA A 73 -10.48 -16.46 13.35
C ALA A 73 -9.61 -17.43 12.53
N LEU A 74 -8.32 -17.13 12.33
CA LEU A 74 -7.38 -18.05 11.67
C LEU A 74 -7.13 -19.31 12.52
N ALA A 75 -7.02 -19.18 13.84
CA ALA A 75 -6.86 -20.32 14.74
C ALA A 75 -8.11 -21.21 14.75
N ASN A 76 -9.30 -20.60 14.74
CA ASN A 76 -10.57 -21.32 14.64
C ASN A 76 -10.68 -22.07 13.32
N ALA A 77 -10.42 -21.40 12.19
CA ALA A 77 -10.40 -22.02 10.87
C ALA A 77 -9.44 -23.22 10.80
N ARG A 78 -8.23 -23.07 11.36
CA ARG A 78 -7.25 -24.15 11.48
C ARG A 78 -7.79 -25.32 12.30
N SER A 79 -8.42 -25.06 13.44
CA SER A 79 -8.99 -26.09 14.32
C SER A 79 -10.14 -26.87 13.66
N GLN A 80 -10.87 -26.25 12.73
CA GLN A 80 -11.91 -26.91 11.95
C GLN A 80 -11.31 -27.76 10.82
N LEU A 81 -10.30 -27.26 10.10
CA LEU A 81 -9.73 -27.93 8.92
C LEU A 81 -8.89 -29.17 9.26
N ASP A 82 -8.15 -29.17 10.37
CA ASP A 82 -7.20 -30.23 10.71
C ASP A 82 -7.87 -31.61 10.96
N PRO A 83 -8.97 -31.71 11.75
CA PRO A 83 -9.72 -32.96 11.91
C PRO A 83 -10.32 -33.45 10.60
N ILE A 84 -10.74 -32.53 9.73
CA ILE A 84 -11.35 -32.86 8.44
C ILE A 84 -10.33 -33.47 7.50
N ARG A 85 -9.15 -32.83 7.37
CA ARG A 85 -8.02 -33.39 6.62
C ARG A 85 -7.72 -34.81 7.08
N THR A 86 -7.57 -34.99 8.38
CA THR A 86 -7.22 -36.28 9.00
C THR A 86 -8.26 -37.35 8.68
N LYS A 87 -9.56 -37.05 8.89
CA LYS A 87 -10.65 -37.99 8.61
C LYS A 87 -10.75 -38.35 7.12
N LEU A 88 -10.52 -37.39 6.22
CA LEU A 88 -10.48 -37.64 4.78
C LEU A 88 -9.31 -38.54 4.38
N GLU A 89 -8.12 -38.30 4.93
CA GLU A 89 -6.90 -39.09 4.66
C GLU A 89 -7.00 -40.53 5.18
N GLU A 90 -7.47 -40.72 6.41
CA GLU A 90 -7.62 -42.04 7.03
C GLU A 90 -8.58 -42.93 6.23
N LYS A 91 -9.72 -42.39 5.81
CA LYS A 91 -10.68 -43.13 4.97
C LYS A 91 -10.14 -43.47 3.59
N LEU A 92 -9.30 -42.62 3.03
CA LEU A 92 -8.67 -42.85 1.73
C LEU A 92 -7.56 -43.91 1.82
N ASN A 93 -6.82 -43.93 2.93
CA ASN A 93 -5.75 -44.89 3.21
C ASN A 93 -6.26 -46.28 3.61
N THR A 94 -7.36 -46.37 4.36
CA THR A 94 -8.03 -47.65 4.67
C THR A 94 -8.56 -48.33 3.40
N GLY A 95 -9.06 -47.57 2.44
CA GLY A 95 -9.37 -48.08 1.09
C GLY A 95 -8.15 -48.55 0.28
N ARG A 96 -6.93 -48.10 0.64
CA ARG A 96 -5.67 -48.50 0.00
C ARG A 96 -5.08 -49.77 0.62
N ARG A 97 -5.16 -49.93 1.95
CA ARG A 97 -4.71 -51.15 2.67
C ARG A 97 -5.56 -52.39 2.36
N GLY A 98 -6.85 -52.22 2.04
CA GLY A 98 -7.74 -53.30 1.59
C GLY A 98 -7.44 -53.85 0.19
N ARG A 99 -6.41 -53.36 -0.50
CA ARG A 99 -6.06 -53.80 -1.87
C ARG A 99 -5.23 -55.10 -1.90
N ALA A 100 -4.71 -55.54 -0.76
CA ALA A 100 -3.89 -56.76 -0.62
C ALA A 100 -4.70 -58.05 -0.38
N MET A 101 -6.02 -57.98 -0.17
CA MET A 101 -6.90 -59.16 -0.09
C MET A 101 -8.13 -58.94 -0.96
N ARG A 102 -8.22 -59.65 -2.09
CA ARG A 102 -9.43 -59.71 -2.92
C ARG A 102 -9.93 -61.15 -3.02
N ARG A 103 -11.06 -61.40 -2.36
CA ARG A 103 -12.16 -62.24 -2.85
C ARG A 103 -13.39 -61.82 -2.02
N ILE A 104 -14.45 -61.39 -2.72
CA ILE A 104 -15.78 -60.99 -2.22
C ILE A 104 -15.95 -59.49 -1.87
N GLY A 105 -16.62 -58.75 -2.76
CA GLY A 105 -17.32 -57.48 -2.47
C GLY A 105 -16.58 -56.16 -2.80
N LEU A 106 -17.06 -55.43 -3.81
CA LEU A 106 -16.69 -54.03 -4.08
C LEU A 106 -17.00 -53.13 -2.88
N ARG A 107 -16.05 -52.89 -1.97
CA ARG A 107 -16.12 -51.74 -1.07
C ARG A 107 -15.65 -50.51 -1.82
N ALA A 108 -16.59 -49.86 -2.49
CA ALA A 108 -16.42 -48.53 -3.08
C ALA A 108 -16.01 -47.53 -1.98
N LEU A 109 -15.09 -46.61 -2.29
CA LEU A 109 -14.78 -45.48 -1.41
C LEU A 109 -16.08 -44.74 -1.09
N THR A 110 -16.36 -44.49 0.19
CA THR A 110 -17.56 -43.76 0.62
C THR A 110 -17.18 -42.46 1.29
N TRP A 111 -17.97 -41.42 1.03
CA TRP A 111 -17.83 -40.12 1.68
C TRP A 111 -17.96 -40.29 3.21
N PRO A 112 -17.06 -39.70 4.03
CA PRO A 112 -17.00 -39.99 5.46
C PRO A 112 -17.82 -39.04 6.35
N PHE A 113 -18.61 -38.15 5.77
CA PHE A 113 -19.43 -37.16 6.49
C PHE A 113 -20.92 -37.34 6.17
N GLU A 114 -21.76 -37.07 7.16
CA GLU A 114 -23.19 -36.89 6.94
C GLU A 114 -23.48 -35.46 6.47
N THR A 115 -24.57 -35.25 5.74
CA THR A 115 -24.98 -33.94 5.22
C THR A 115 -25.02 -32.86 6.31
N LYS A 116 -25.59 -33.19 7.47
CA LYS A 116 -25.70 -32.27 8.62
C LYS A 116 -24.33 -31.83 9.17
N ASP A 117 -23.34 -32.72 9.11
CA ASP A 117 -21.98 -32.41 9.54
C ASP A 117 -21.30 -31.49 8.52
N VAL A 118 -21.48 -31.76 7.22
CA VAL A 118 -20.96 -30.93 6.13
C VAL A 118 -21.52 -29.51 6.25
N ASP A 119 -22.84 -29.36 6.43
CA ASP A 119 -23.47 -28.06 6.56
C ASP A 119 -22.92 -27.29 7.77
N LYS A 120 -22.82 -27.94 8.94
CA LYS A 120 -22.26 -27.32 10.14
C LYS A 120 -20.82 -26.85 9.93
N ILE A 121 -19.99 -27.66 9.29
CA ILE A 121 -18.60 -27.30 9.00
C ILE A 121 -18.55 -26.11 8.06
N ILE A 122 -19.31 -26.13 6.96
CA ILE A 122 -19.34 -25.03 5.99
C ILE A 122 -19.74 -23.73 6.69
N THR A 123 -20.80 -23.75 7.51
CA THR A 123 -21.23 -22.57 8.28
C THR A 123 -20.13 -22.06 9.21
N ASN A 124 -19.40 -22.93 9.91
CA ASN A 124 -18.30 -22.52 10.77
C ASN A 124 -17.15 -21.89 9.97
N LEU A 125 -16.71 -22.53 8.89
CA LEU A 125 -15.64 -22.01 8.04
C LEU A 125 -16.03 -20.69 7.38
N GLN A 126 -17.30 -20.52 7.02
CA GLN A 126 -17.81 -19.29 6.45
C GLN A 126 -17.85 -18.16 7.48
N ARG A 127 -18.27 -18.45 8.72
CA ARG A 127 -18.18 -17.47 9.82
C ARG A 127 -16.75 -17.03 10.09
N ASP A 128 -15.79 -17.95 10.06
CA ASP A 128 -14.38 -17.63 10.27
C ASP A 128 -13.84 -16.78 9.10
N GLN A 129 -14.21 -17.11 7.86
CA GLN A 129 -13.90 -16.32 6.66
C GLN A 129 -14.46 -14.90 6.74
N ASP A 130 -15.73 -14.76 7.14
CA ASP A 130 -16.41 -13.46 7.28
C ASP A 130 -15.72 -12.62 8.37
N THR A 131 -15.32 -13.25 9.47
CA THR A 131 -14.58 -12.59 10.56
C THR A 131 -13.22 -12.08 10.09
N ILE A 132 -12.47 -12.90 9.34
CA ILE A 132 -11.20 -12.47 8.73
C ILE A 132 -11.45 -11.29 7.79
N SER A 133 -12.47 -11.38 6.94
CA SER A 133 -12.77 -10.33 5.96
C SER A 133 -13.18 -9.01 6.64
N ALA A 134 -14.02 -9.07 7.67
CA ALA A 134 -14.43 -7.90 8.44
C ALA A 134 -13.25 -7.25 9.18
N ALA A 135 -12.37 -8.05 9.79
CA ALA A 135 -11.14 -7.58 10.44
C ALA A 135 -10.28 -6.77 9.46
N LEU A 136 -10.01 -7.33 8.28
CA LEU A 136 -9.25 -6.65 7.23
C LEU A 136 -9.92 -5.35 6.73
N GLN A 137 -11.26 -5.34 6.62
CA GLN A 137 -12.01 -4.14 6.22
C GLN A 137 -11.99 -3.03 7.27
N ILE A 138 -12.05 -3.38 8.56
CA ILE A 138 -11.93 -2.42 9.66
C ILE A 138 -10.55 -1.75 9.60
N ASP A 139 -9.48 -2.53 9.47
CA ASP A 139 -8.12 -1.99 9.36
C ASP A 139 -7.95 -1.11 8.10
N GLN A 140 -8.54 -1.52 6.97
CA GLN A 140 -8.56 -0.69 5.76
C GLN A 140 -9.28 0.66 6.02
N THR A 141 -10.41 0.64 6.71
CA THR A 141 -11.18 1.85 7.05
C THR A 141 -10.39 2.76 7.99
N ALA A 142 -9.71 2.18 8.99
CA ALA A 142 -8.85 2.93 9.90
C ALA A 142 -7.72 3.64 9.15
N GLN A 143 -7.07 2.97 8.19
CA GLN A 143 -6.05 3.59 7.34
C GLN A 143 -6.61 4.71 6.46
N ILE A 144 -7.80 4.54 5.87
CA ILE A 144 -8.44 5.60 5.06
C ILE A 144 -8.74 6.83 5.92
N LEU A 145 -9.24 6.64 7.14
CA LEU A 145 -9.50 7.74 8.07
C LEU A 145 -8.22 8.45 8.50
N ASP A 146 -7.11 7.73 8.70
CA ASP A 146 -5.80 8.33 9.00
C ASP A 146 -5.26 9.15 7.81
N ILE A 147 -5.41 8.64 6.58
CA ILE A 147 -5.06 9.37 5.35
C ILE A 147 -5.87 10.66 5.25
N ASN A 148 -7.20 10.59 5.45
CA ASN A 148 -8.06 11.77 5.40
C ASN A 148 -7.68 12.80 6.46
N ARG A 149 -7.42 12.36 7.71
CA ARG A 149 -6.97 13.25 8.79
C ARG A 149 -5.64 13.93 8.44
N LYS A 150 -4.69 13.20 7.85
CA LYS A 150 -3.41 13.77 7.40
C LYS A 150 -3.61 14.75 6.24
N ALA A 151 -4.51 14.47 5.31
CA ALA A 151 -4.86 15.38 4.24
C ALA A 151 -5.47 16.68 4.79
N ASP A 152 -6.40 16.58 5.75
CA ASP A 152 -6.99 17.73 6.43
C ASP A 152 -5.93 18.55 7.16
N GLN A 153 -4.99 17.92 7.86
CA GLN A 153 -3.86 18.61 8.51
C GLN A 153 -2.97 19.36 7.50
N ILE A 154 -2.69 18.76 6.33
CA ILE A 154 -1.95 19.44 5.25
C ILE A 154 -2.74 20.65 4.74
N LEU A 155 -4.06 20.52 4.57
CA LEU A 155 -4.93 21.62 4.16
C LEU A 155 -5.01 22.73 5.22
N GLU A 156 -5.02 22.39 6.51
CA GLU A 156 -5.02 23.34 7.61
C GLU A 156 -3.68 24.09 7.71
N ILE A 157 -2.55 23.40 7.61
CA ILE A 157 -1.22 24.05 7.56
C ILE A 157 -1.16 25.04 6.38
N ASN A 158 -1.73 24.68 5.23
CA ASN A 158 -1.80 25.58 4.08
C ASN A 158 -2.72 26.80 4.32
N ARG A 159 -3.78 26.65 5.14
CA ARG A 159 -4.73 27.73 5.45
C ARG A 159 -4.25 28.66 6.57
N GLU A 160 -3.67 28.14 7.65
CA GLU A 160 -3.25 28.93 8.81
C GLU A 160 -2.14 29.94 8.47
N ILE A 161 -1.32 29.66 7.46
CA ILE A 161 -0.20 30.53 7.10
C ILE A 161 -0.60 31.57 6.03
N ASN A 162 -1.76 31.41 5.36
CA ASN A 162 -2.34 32.29 4.32
C ASN A 162 -1.32 33.17 3.58
N LEU A 163 -0.26 32.55 3.06
CA LEU A 163 0.84 33.29 2.46
C LEU A 163 0.38 33.83 1.11
N PRO A 164 0.53 35.13 0.86
CA PRO A 164 0.24 35.67 -0.46
C PRO A 164 1.25 35.06 -1.47
N VAL A 165 0.75 34.45 -2.54
CA VAL A 165 1.58 33.78 -3.57
C VAL A 165 1.53 34.55 -4.89
N ALA A 166 2.69 34.83 -5.47
CA ALA A 166 2.78 35.40 -6.82
C ALA A 166 2.43 34.32 -7.85
N LYS A 167 1.24 34.43 -8.46
CA LYS A 167 0.81 33.53 -9.54
C LYS A 167 1.82 33.56 -10.70
N GLY A 168 2.15 32.39 -11.23
CA GLY A 168 3.11 32.26 -12.34
C GLY A 168 4.59 32.37 -11.95
N ALA A 169 4.93 32.58 -10.67
CA ALA A 169 6.33 32.71 -10.25
C ALA A 169 7.08 31.37 -10.18
N ALA A 170 6.39 30.28 -9.83
CA ALA A 170 6.99 28.95 -9.76
C ALA A 170 7.30 28.39 -11.16
N PHE A 171 8.32 27.54 -11.28
CA PHE A 171 8.76 26.98 -12.56
C PHE A 171 7.68 26.12 -13.23
N ASP A 172 6.84 25.47 -12.41
CA ASP A 172 5.76 24.54 -12.76
C ASP A 172 4.37 25.19 -12.71
N ALA A 173 4.31 26.52 -12.57
CA ALA A 173 3.04 27.23 -12.69
C ALA A 173 2.45 27.02 -14.10
N GLU A 174 1.12 26.90 -14.20
CA GLU A 174 0.39 26.67 -15.46
C GLU A 174 0.81 27.62 -16.59
N ALA A 175 0.98 28.92 -16.28
CA ALA A 175 1.44 29.93 -17.24
C ALA A 175 2.84 29.66 -17.83
N ASN A 176 3.64 28.79 -17.19
CA ASN A 176 4.99 28.41 -17.57
C ASN A 176 5.07 26.97 -18.11
N GLU A 177 3.95 26.25 -18.27
CA GLU A 177 3.94 24.84 -18.70
C GLU A 177 4.67 24.61 -20.03
N HIS A 178 4.56 25.59 -20.94
CA HIS A 178 5.19 25.57 -22.26
C HIS A 178 6.61 26.18 -22.29
N ASP A 179 7.14 26.63 -21.14
CA ASP A 179 8.47 27.21 -21.10
C ASP A 179 9.55 26.13 -21.36
N PRO A 180 10.53 26.42 -22.24
CA PRO A 180 11.50 25.42 -22.64
C PRO A 180 12.43 25.03 -21.48
N SER A 181 12.72 23.73 -21.39
CA SER A 181 13.87 23.18 -20.67
C SER A 181 15.05 22.96 -21.63
N CYS A 182 16.25 22.72 -21.11
CA CYS A 182 17.41 22.39 -21.92
C CYS A 182 17.11 21.13 -22.74
N HIS A 183 17.50 21.13 -24.01
CA HIS A 183 17.40 19.93 -24.83
C HIS A 183 18.27 18.80 -24.25
N PRO A 184 17.85 17.53 -24.39
CA PRO A 184 18.66 16.39 -23.97
C PRO A 184 20.09 16.48 -24.53
N ALA A 185 21.06 16.04 -23.73
CA ALA A 185 22.49 16.07 -24.06
C ALA A 185 23.10 17.46 -24.35
N THR A 186 22.41 18.55 -24.01
CA THR A 186 22.97 19.91 -24.08
C THR A 186 23.28 20.45 -22.68
N ARG A 187 24.29 21.33 -22.58
CA ARG A 187 24.68 21.99 -21.31
C ARG A 187 25.02 21.02 -20.16
N VAL A 188 25.38 19.79 -20.49
CA VAL A 188 25.60 18.68 -19.54
C VAL A 188 26.60 19.05 -18.45
N ASP A 189 27.78 19.55 -18.85
CA ASP A 189 28.84 19.89 -17.89
C ASP A 189 28.42 21.00 -16.93
N LEU A 190 27.76 22.04 -17.46
CA LEU A 190 27.25 23.16 -16.66
C LEU A 190 26.14 22.73 -15.69
N LEU A 191 25.22 21.87 -16.11
CA LEU A 191 24.19 21.33 -15.23
C LEU A 191 24.82 20.46 -14.13
N ALA A 192 25.83 19.66 -14.48
CA ALA A 192 26.57 18.87 -13.51
C ALA A 192 27.34 19.75 -12.51
N ASP A 193 27.93 20.86 -12.95
CA ASP A 193 28.58 21.85 -12.08
C ASP A 193 27.58 22.47 -11.09
N ILE A 194 26.38 22.84 -11.56
CA ILE A 194 25.32 23.40 -10.72
C ILE A 194 24.84 22.37 -9.70
N HIS A 195 24.65 21.11 -10.10
CA HIS A 195 24.26 20.05 -9.16
C HIS A 195 25.31 19.78 -8.10
N ARG A 196 26.60 19.71 -8.49
CA ARG A 196 27.72 19.62 -7.53
C ARG A 196 27.73 20.79 -6.55
N TRP A 197 27.42 21.99 -7.03
CA TRP A 197 27.31 23.16 -6.17
C TRP A 197 26.12 23.08 -5.19
N ILE A 198 24.95 22.58 -5.61
CA ILE A 198 23.78 22.39 -4.75
C ILE A 198 24.04 21.36 -3.64
N GLU A 199 24.80 20.30 -3.97
CA GLU A 199 25.05 19.16 -3.08
C GLU A 199 26.23 19.39 -2.12
N ASP A 200 27.02 20.46 -2.31
CA ASP A 200 28.18 20.79 -1.47
C ASP A 200 27.75 21.43 -0.13
N PRO A 201 27.92 20.74 1.03
CA PRO A 201 27.56 21.29 2.34
C PRO A 201 28.40 22.52 2.74
N ASN A 202 29.57 22.69 2.13
CA ASN A 202 30.47 23.84 2.35
C ASN A 202 30.44 24.83 1.17
N GLY A 203 29.50 24.65 0.24
CA GLY A 203 29.37 25.44 -0.97
C GLY A 203 28.95 26.89 -0.70
N LYS A 204 29.13 27.76 -1.70
CA LYS A 204 28.67 29.16 -1.62
C LYS A 204 27.15 29.22 -1.63
N GLY A 205 26.53 30.14 -0.88
CA GLY A 205 25.06 30.27 -0.85
C GLY A 205 24.39 30.80 -2.13
N ILE A 206 25.16 31.28 -3.12
CA ILE A 206 24.63 31.82 -4.39
C ILE A 206 25.45 31.31 -5.57
N PHE A 207 24.78 30.69 -6.54
CA PHE A 207 25.34 30.39 -7.86
C PHE A 207 24.97 31.50 -8.85
N TRP A 208 25.99 32.18 -9.38
CA TRP A 208 25.78 33.30 -10.28
C TRP A 208 26.02 32.89 -11.75
N LEU A 209 24.95 32.58 -12.48
CA LEU A 209 25.00 32.15 -13.88
C LEU A 209 25.11 33.36 -14.85
N ARG A 210 26.33 33.65 -15.32
CA ARG A 210 26.61 34.72 -16.29
C ARG A 210 26.57 34.23 -17.73
N GLY A 211 26.13 35.10 -18.63
CA GLY A 211 26.17 34.84 -20.07
C GLY A 211 25.45 35.93 -20.85
N MET A 212 25.72 36.00 -22.17
CA MET A 212 25.10 36.97 -23.08
C MET A 212 23.56 36.86 -23.07
N ALA A 213 22.87 37.93 -23.45
CA ALA A 213 21.43 37.88 -23.66
C ALA A 213 21.09 36.81 -24.72
N GLY A 214 19.97 36.10 -24.54
CA GLY A 214 19.54 35.06 -25.48
C GLY A 214 20.24 33.69 -25.35
N THR A 215 21.25 33.52 -24.49
CA THR A 215 21.98 32.22 -24.38
C THR A 215 21.28 31.15 -23.55
N GLY A 216 19.98 31.29 -23.26
CA GLY A 216 19.20 30.26 -22.55
C GLY A 216 19.43 30.16 -21.03
N LYS A 217 19.87 31.24 -20.36
CA LYS A 217 20.08 31.23 -18.90
C LYS A 217 18.81 30.82 -18.12
N SER A 218 17.67 31.40 -18.45
CA SER A 218 16.38 31.05 -17.82
C SER A 218 15.98 29.60 -18.08
N THR A 219 16.27 29.08 -19.28
CA THR A 219 16.07 27.67 -19.65
C THR A 219 16.92 26.74 -18.77
N ILE A 220 18.18 27.10 -18.50
CA ILE A 220 19.04 26.35 -17.58
C ILE A 220 18.45 26.35 -16.17
N SER A 221 18.07 27.51 -15.63
CA SER A 221 17.48 27.60 -14.29
C SER A 221 16.19 26.78 -14.14
N ARG A 222 15.31 26.79 -15.15
CA ARG A 222 14.10 25.94 -15.16
C ARG A 222 14.44 24.46 -15.19
N THR A 223 15.43 24.08 -15.98
CA THR A 223 15.89 22.68 -16.06
C THR A 223 16.40 22.20 -14.70
N VAL A 224 17.18 23.02 -14.00
CA VAL A 224 17.67 22.73 -12.65
C VAL A 224 16.49 22.58 -11.68
N ALA A 225 15.55 23.55 -11.65
CA ALA A 225 14.38 23.48 -10.78
C ALA A 225 13.54 22.21 -11.04
N LYS A 226 13.27 21.90 -12.30
CA LYS A 226 12.57 20.67 -12.71
C LYS A 226 13.32 19.41 -12.25
N THR A 227 14.63 19.35 -12.45
CA THR A 227 15.43 18.19 -12.03
C THR A 227 15.40 17.98 -10.52
N LEU A 228 15.41 19.04 -9.72
CA LEU A 228 15.29 18.94 -8.26
C LEU A 228 13.89 18.45 -7.84
N ALA A 229 12.84 18.96 -8.48
CA ALA A 229 11.47 18.51 -8.25
C ALA A 229 11.28 17.03 -8.62
N ASP A 230 11.78 16.60 -9.78
CA ASP A 230 11.72 15.20 -10.24
C ASP A 230 12.47 14.26 -9.28
N LYS A 231 13.59 14.73 -8.70
CA LYS A 231 14.36 14.01 -7.67
C LYS A 231 13.73 14.09 -6.27
N LYS A 232 12.60 14.79 -6.10
CA LYS A 232 11.94 15.03 -4.80
C LYS A 232 12.86 15.68 -3.76
N VAL A 233 13.80 16.51 -4.21
CA VAL A 233 14.65 17.32 -3.33
C VAL A 233 13.85 18.54 -2.89
N PRO A 234 13.68 18.79 -1.56
CA PRO A 234 12.95 19.95 -1.07
C PRO A 234 13.50 21.25 -1.65
N SER A 235 12.72 21.90 -2.52
CA SER A 235 13.17 23.07 -3.27
C SER A 235 12.00 23.95 -3.67
N ALA A 236 12.28 25.22 -3.94
CA ALA A 236 11.30 26.19 -4.39
C ALA A 236 11.91 27.09 -5.46
N SER A 237 11.04 27.69 -6.26
CA SER A 237 11.44 28.53 -7.38
C SER A 237 10.64 29.82 -7.45
N PHE A 238 11.30 30.88 -7.92
CA PHE A 238 10.67 32.16 -8.19
C PHE A 238 11.33 32.82 -9.40
N PHE A 239 10.59 32.94 -10.50
CA PHE A 239 11.03 33.58 -11.72
C PHE A 239 10.48 35.01 -11.77
N PHE A 240 11.36 35.98 -11.47
CA PHE A 240 11.08 37.40 -11.61
C PHE A 240 10.80 37.76 -13.06
N LYS A 241 9.74 38.54 -13.30
CA LYS A 241 9.39 39.06 -14.62
C LYS A 241 9.00 40.53 -14.51
N LYS A 242 9.83 41.40 -15.09
CA LYS A 242 9.64 42.85 -15.03
C LYS A 242 8.34 43.22 -15.78
N GLY A 243 7.49 44.03 -15.16
CA GLY A 243 6.22 44.46 -15.73
C GLY A 243 5.03 43.54 -15.42
N GLU A 244 5.25 42.38 -14.77
CA GLU A 244 4.17 41.45 -14.39
C GLU A 244 3.82 41.52 -12.91
N GLY A 245 3.31 42.68 -12.47
CA GLY A 245 2.74 42.86 -11.12
C GLY A 245 3.57 42.25 -9.99
N ASP A 246 3.02 41.24 -9.32
CA ASP A 246 3.60 40.51 -8.18
C ASP A 246 4.93 39.80 -8.48
N ARG A 247 5.23 39.50 -9.75
CA ARG A 247 6.51 38.91 -10.19
C ARG A 247 7.59 39.96 -10.49
N GLY A 248 7.22 41.24 -10.50
CA GLY A 248 8.12 42.36 -10.80
C GLY A 248 8.84 42.91 -9.57
N ARG A 249 8.45 42.49 -8.35
CA ARG A 249 8.97 43.01 -7.06
C ARG A 249 9.29 41.88 -6.09
N ALA A 250 10.26 42.11 -5.20
CA ALA A 250 10.68 41.14 -4.18
C ALA A 250 9.66 40.91 -3.05
N ALA A 251 8.61 41.72 -2.95
CA ALA A 251 7.60 41.64 -1.88
C ALA A 251 6.95 40.24 -1.79
N MET A 252 6.76 39.58 -2.93
CA MET A 252 6.12 38.26 -3.01
C MET A 252 7.12 37.09 -3.05
N PHE A 253 8.43 37.38 -3.07
CA PHE A 253 9.47 36.37 -3.18
C PHE A 253 9.44 35.41 -1.98
N PHE A 254 9.64 35.93 -0.76
CA PHE A 254 9.69 35.09 0.45
C PHE A 254 8.37 34.36 0.74
N PRO A 255 7.18 35.02 0.71
CA PRO A 255 5.91 34.33 0.91
C PRO A 255 5.68 33.19 -0.08
N THR A 256 6.02 33.40 -1.37
CA THR A 256 5.85 32.37 -2.41
C THR A 256 6.83 31.21 -2.24
N ILE A 257 8.07 31.47 -1.81
CA ILE A 257 9.06 30.43 -1.53
C ILE A 257 8.63 29.60 -0.30
N LEU A 258 8.17 30.25 0.77
CA LEU A 258 7.70 29.57 1.98
C LEU A 258 6.47 28.70 1.69
N ALA A 259 5.50 29.21 0.91
CA ALA A 259 4.33 28.45 0.50
C ALA A 259 4.68 27.18 -0.29
N GLN A 260 5.77 27.22 -1.08
CA GLN A 260 6.29 26.05 -1.80
C GLN A 260 7.03 25.08 -0.86
N LEU A 261 7.85 25.56 0.08
CA LEU A 261 8.71 24.72 0.91
C LEU A 261 7.99 24.07 2.10
N LEU A 262 7.04 24.77 2.73
CA LEU A 262 6.38 24.29 3.95
C LEU A 262 5.72 22.91 3.78
N PRO A 263 4.99 22.59 2.69
CA PRO A 263 4.45 21.25 2.47
C PRO A 263 5.52 20.18 2.24
N GLN A 264 6.72 20.56 1.78
CA GLN A 264 7.83 19.64 1.50
C GLN A 264 8.65 19.32 2.75
N LEU A 265 8.55 20.14 3.79
CA LEU A 265 9.33 20.04 5.02
C LEU A 265 8.43 19.53 6.16
N SER A 266 8.31 18.22 6.29
CA SER A 266 7.52 17.52 7.33
C SER A 266 7.93 17.83 8.78
N ALA A 267 8.96 18.66 9.00
CA ALA A 267 9.49 19.04 10.31
C ALA A 267 9.19 20.48 10.74
N LEU A 268 8.71 21.36 9.84
CA LEU A 268 8.37 22.74 10.19
C LEU A 268 6.98 22.81 10.82
N LYS A 269 6.87 22.45 12.10
CA LYS A 269 5.73 22.89 12.91
C LYS A 269 5.79 24.42 13.00
N PRO A 270 4.72 25.16 12.68
CA PRO A 270 4.73 26.60 12.88
C PRO A 270 5.00 26.88 14.37
N VAL A 271 6.15 27.49 14.65
CA VAL A 271 6.40 28.07 15.97
C VAL A 271 5.39 29.20 16.11
N LYS A 272 4.42 29.04 17.02
CA LYS A 272 3.54 30.14 17.41
C LYS A 272 4.42 31.27 17.93
N LEU A 273 4.66 32.28 17.11
CA LEU A 273 5.24 33.53 17.58
C LEU A 273 4.17 34.17 18.47
N TYR A 274 4.37 34.10 19.78
CA TYR A 274 3.53 34.79 20.75
C TYR A 274 3.54 36.29 20.42
N SER A 275 2.48 36.78 19.78
CA SER A 275 2.17 38.20 19.73
C SER A 275 1.58 38.59 21.09
N GLY A 276 2.45 38.96 22.02
CA GLY A 276 2.05 39.40 23.35
C GLY A 276 3.13 40.24 24.00
N ALA A 277 3.27 41.50 23.56
CA ALA A 277 3.88 42.54 24.37
C ALA A 277 2.77 43.55 24.73
N PRO A 278 2.33 43.64 26.00
CA PRO A 278 1.47 44.73 26.42
C PRO A 278 2.29 46.03 26.45
N LYS A 279 1.70 47.11 25.93
CA LYS A 279 2.14 48.48 26.23
C LYS A 279 1.68 48.87 27.64
#